data_AF-A0A026X1R7-F1
#
_entry.id   AF-A0A026X1R7-F1
#
_cell.length_a   1.000
_cell.length_b   1.000
_cell.length_c   1.000
_cell.angle_alpha   90.00
_cell.angle_beta   90.00
_cell.angle_gamma   90.00
#
_symmetry.space_group_name_H-M   'P 1'
#
loop_
_entity.id
_entity.type
_entity.pdbx_description
1 polymer ?
#
loop_
_entity_poly.entity_id
_entity_poly.type
_entity_poly.pdbx_seq_one_letter_code
_entity_poly.pdbx_strand_id
1 'polypeptide(L)'
;MDAQIEKQARIQRSIERTIENFKKTGRKNMNAAIVRSRIATVKEAWAQYQQGHDLLTTLVSAASRPTVEYFSNNLLDVTEAAFNATMDDLAVWLEELEPVVSQTQSIANSTVRSDTSPFSLSHLPTIRLPPFDGKYEEWEHFRDRFTALIRDNPDLSDFARMHYLTS
;
A
#
# COMPACT_ATOMS: atom_id res chain seq x y z
N MET A 1 -30.60 -15.34 -5.38
CA MET A 1 -29.68 -16.27 -4.70
C MET A 1 -28.51 -16.62 -5.61
N ASP A 2 -28.75 -17.24 -6.76
CA ASP A 2 -27.68 -17.71 -7.68
C ASP A 2 -26.74 -16.60 -8.15
N ALA A 3 -27.28 -15.45 -8.58
CA ALA A 3 -26.47 -14.29 -8.97
C ALA A 3 -25.53 -13.79 -7.85
N GLN A 4 -25.96 -13.94 -6.59
CA GLN A 4 -25.17 -13.56 -5.44
C GLN A 4 -24.06 -14.59 -5.15
N ILE A 5 -24.36 -15.88 -5.29
CA ILE A 5 -23.36 -16.96 -5.19
C ILE A 5 -22.29 -16.81 -6.28
N GLU A 6 -22.70 -16.50 -7.52
CA GLU A 6 -21.76 -16.26 -8.62
C GLU A 6 -20.87 -15.04 -8.36
N LYS A 7 -21.44 -13.95 -7.82
CA LYS A 7 -20.68 -12.78 -7.39
C LYS A 7 -19.64 -13.14 -6.33
N GLN A 8 -20.01 -13.94 -5.32
CA GLN A 8 -19.09 -14.41 -4.28
C GLN A 8 -17.94 -15.22 -4.88
N ALA A 9 -18.23 -16.19 -5.76
CA ALA A 9 -17.21 -17.01 -6.41
C ALA A 9 -16.22 -16.18 -7.26
N ARG A 10 -16.69 -15.10 -7.89
CA ARG A 10 -15.82 -14.16 -8.62
C ARG A 10 -14.90 -13.37 -7.69
N ILE A 11 -15.43 -12.86 -6.58
CA ILE A 11 -14.66 -12.09 -5.60
C ILE A 11 -13.61 -12.98 -4.93
N GLN A 12 -13.98 -14.20 -4.51
CA GLN A 12 -13.06 -15.19 -3.97
C GLN A 12 -11.87 -15.43 -4.93
N ARG A 13 -12.15 -15.74 -6.20
CA ARG A 13 -11.09 -15.92 -7.22
C ARG A 13 -10.23 -14.67 -7.41
N SER A 14 -10.79 -13.47 -7.23
CA SER A 14 -10.02 -12.22 -7.33
C SER A 14 -9.02 -12.09 -6.18
N ILE A 15 -9.42 -12.46 -4.95
CA ILE A 15 -8.54 -12.46 -3.78
C ILE A 15 -7.40 -13.45 -3.99
N GLU A 16 -7.72 -14.70 -4.35
CA GLU A 16 -6.75 -15.76 -4.62
C GLU A 16 -5.76 -15.40 -5.76
N ARG A 17 -6.25 -14.83 -6.85
CA ARG A 17 -5.39 -14.43 -7.98
C ARG A 17 -4.47 -13.26 -7.65
N THR A 18 -4.86 -12.40 -6.71
CA THR A 18 -4.03 -11.24 -6.36
C THR A 18 -2.68 -11.69 -5.83
N ILE A 19 -2.65 -12.69 -4.95
CA ILE A 19 -1.40 -13.23 -4.41
C ILE A 19 -0.61 -14.04 -5.44
N GLU A 20 -1.27 -14.83 -6.30
CA GLU A 20 -0.58 -15.57 -7.36
C GLU A 20 0.13 -14.64 -8.35
N ASN A 21 -0.54 -13.58 -8.78
CA ASN A 21 0.04 -12.58 -9.68
C ASN A 21 1.14 -11.79 -8.98
N PHE A 22 0.96 -11.52 -7.70
CA PHE A 22 1.96 -10.84 -6.88
C PHE A 22 3.25 -11.67 -6.77
N LYS A 23 3.16 -12.95 -6.41
CA LYS A 23 4.31 -13.87 -6.31
C LYS A 23 5.03 -14.08 -7.65
N LYS A 24 4.30 -14.00 -8.77
CA LYS A 24 4.88 -14.05 -10.14
C LYS A 24 5.61 -12.75 -10.52
N THR A 25 5.24 -11.62 -9.92
CA THR A 25 5.90 -10.34 -10.16
C THR A 25 7.19 -10.31 -9.36
N GLY A 26 8.32 -10.56 -10.01
CA GLY A 26 9.62 -10.64 -9.34
C GLY A 26 9.98 -9.36 -8.56
N ARG A 27 10.76 -9.52 -7.48
CA ARG A 27 11.16 -8.45 -6.53
C ARG A 27 11.64 -7.15 -7.20
N LYS A 28 12.29 -7.23 -8.35
CA LYS A 28 12.82 -6.08 -9.09
C LYS A 28 11.75 -5.10 -9.61
N ASN A 29 10.51 -5.56 -9.76
CA ASN A 29 9.39 -4.75 -10.26
C ASN A 29 8.42 -4.34 -9.15
N MET A 30 8.70 -4.73 -7.90
CA MET A 30 7.84 -4.46 -6.75
C MET A 30 8.42 -3.31 -5.92
N ASN A 31 7.56 -2.38 -5.53
CA ASN A 31 7.89 -1.33 -4.57
C ASN A 31 6.77 -1.18 -3.55
N ALA A 32 7.05 -0.49 -2.43
CA ALA A 32 6.14 -0.39 -1.31
C ALA A 32 4.79 0.25 -1.68
N ALA A 33 4.75 1.18 -2.64
CA ALA A 33 3.51 1.78 -3.12
C ALA A 33 2.61 0.76 -3.84
N ILE A 34 3.21 -0.12 -4.67
CA ILE A 34 2.48 -1.21 -5.32
C ILE A 34 1.92 -2.17 -4.27
N VAL A 35 2.71 -2.55 -3.27
CA VAL A 35 2.26 -3.44 -2.17
C VAL A 35 1.08 -2.82 -1.42
N ARG A 36 1.17 -1.54 -1.03
CA ARG A 36 0.06 -0.82 -0.39
C ARG A 36 -1.20 -0.75 -1.26
N SER A 37 -1.05 -0.50 -2.56
CA SER A 37 -2.17 -0.50 -3.51
C SER A 37 -2.84 -1.88 -3.59
N ARG A 38 -2.06 -2.96 -3.55
CA ARG A 38 -2.59 -4.33 -3.50
C ARG A 38 -3.31 -4.62 -2.20
N ILE A 39 -2.75 -4.24 -1.06
CA ILE A 39 -3.42 -4.33 0.25
C ILE A 39 -4.79 -3.65 0.21
N ALA A 40 -4.86 -2.41 -0.31
CA ALA A 40 -6.12 -1.68 -0.43
C ALA A 40 -7.15 -2.43 -1.30
N THR A 41 -6.70 -2.97 -2.44
CA THR A 41 -7.57 -3.72 -3.37
C THR A 41 -8.10 -5.02 -2.72
N VAL A 42 -7.24 -5.75 -2.02
CA VAL A 42 -7.61 -7.01 -1.35
C VAL A 42 -8.57 -6.76 -0.19
N LYS A 43 -8.35 -5.70 0.61
CA LYS A 43 -9.27 -5.28 1.67
C LYS A 43 -10.64 -4.90 1.14
N GLU A 44 -10.70 -4.15 0.05
CA GLU A 44 -11.96 -3.77 -0.60
C GLU A 44 -12.72 -5.01 -1.12
N ALA A 45 -12.01 -5.93 -1.79
CA ALA A 45 -12.60 -7.18 -2.26
C ALA A 45 -13.16 -8.02 -1.09
N TRP A 46 -12.43 -8.10 0.02
CA TRP A 46 -12.88 -8.80 1.22
C TRP A 46 -14.13 -8.16 1.84
N ALA A 47 -14.17 -6.84 1.96
CA ALA A 47 -15.35 -6.13 2.46
C ALA A 47 -16.59 -6.42 1.60
N GLN A 48 -16.45 -6.42 0.27
CA GLN A 48 -17.54 -6.79 -0.63
C GLN A 48 -17.94 -8.26 -0.51
N TYR A 49 -16.98 -9.15 -0.23
CA TYR A 49 -17.26 -10.57 0.02
C TYR A 49 -18.10 -10.73 1.28
N GLN A 50 -17.70 -10.11 2.40
CA GLN A 50 -18.41 -10.15 3.68
C GLN A 50 -19.84 -9.59 3.58
N GLN A 51 -20.02 -8.41 2.95
CA GLN A 51 -21.36 -7.89 2.70
C GLN A 51 -22.22 -8.87 1.90
N GLY A 52 -21.61 -9.57 0.95
CA GLY A 52 -22.32 -10.55 0.16
C GLY A 52 -22.63 -11.85 0.90
N HIS A 53 -21.79 -12.25 1.85
CA HIS A 53 -22.07 -13.32 2.81
C HIS A 53 -23.29 -12.96 3.68
N ASP A 54 -23.32 -11.76 4.24
CA ASP A 54 -24.44 -11.29 5.07
C ASP A 54 -25.76 -11.35 4.30
N LEU A 55 -25.75 -10.87 3.05
CA LEU A 55 -26.90 -10.97 2.16
C LEU A 55 -27.32 -12.42 1.93
N LEU A 56 -26.40 -13.34 1.66
CA LEU A 56 -26.74 -14.77 1.49
C LEU A 56 -27.31 -15.37 2.77
N THR A 57 -26.81 -15.00 3.93
CA THR A 57 -27.29 -15.45 5.24
C THR A 57 -28.73 -14.99 5.52
N THR A 58 -29.13 -13.83 4.98
CA THR A 58 -30.54 -13.36 5.02
C THR A 58 -31.44 -14.03 3.98
N LEU A 59 -30.91 -14.35 2.80
CA LEU A 59 -31.67 -14.96 1.69
C LEU A 59 -31.88 -16.47 1.86
N VAL A 60 -30.96 -17.15 2.56
CA VAL A 60 -30.96 -18.61 2.73
C VAL A 60 -31.22 -18.95 4.20
N SER A 61 -32.37 -19.58 4.45
CA SER A 61 -32.76 -20.01 5.79
C SER A 61 -31.78 -21.04 6.35
N ALA A 62 -31.62 -21.08 7.67
CA ALA A 62 -30.69 -22.00 8.32
C ALA A 62 -30.93 -23.48 7.94
N ALA A 63 -32.19 -23.86 7.69
CA ALA A 63 -32.56 -25.22 7.30
C ALA A 63 -32.10 -25.60 5.88
N SER A 64 -31.98 -24.64 4.96
CA SER A 64 -31.54 -24.90 3.57
C SER A 64 -30.05 -24.67 3.34
N ARG A 65 -29.31 -24.08 4.28
CA ARG A 65 -27.85 -23.88 4.15
C ARG A 65 -27.08 -25.16 3.81
N PRO A 66 -27.36 -26.34 4.40
CA PRO A 66 -26.63 -27.57 4.06
C PRO A 66 -26.81 -28.02 2.60
N THR A 67 -27.86 -27.56 1.90
CA THR A 67 -28.11 -27.92 0.49
C THR A 67 -27.45 -26.97 -0.50
N VAL A 68 -26.78 -25.92 -0.01
CA VAL A 68 -26.18 -24.87 -0.84
C VAL A 68 -24.67 -24.98 -0.71
N GLU A 69 -23.99 -25.27 -1.82
CA GLU A 69 -22.53 -25.51 -1.86
C GLU A 69 -21.70 -24.42 -1.17
N TYR A 70 -22.13 -23.16 -1.29
CA TYR A 70 -21.48 -22.03 -0.63
C TYR A 70 -21.35 -22.21 0.89
N PHE A 71 -22.42 -22.70 1.54
CA PHE A 71 -22.44 -22.90 2.99
C PHE A 71 -21.90 -24.29 3.37
N SER A 72 -22.24 -25.34 2.63
CA SER A 72 -21.79 -26.70 2.96
C SER A 72 -20.27 -26.85 2.82
N ASN A 73 -19.64 -26.11 1.92
CA ASN A 73 -18.18 -26.09 1.75
C ASN A 73 -17.48 -25.04 2.63
N ASN A 74 -18.21 -24.36 3.51
CA ASN A 74 -17.69 -23.29 4.39
C ASN A 74 -16.84 -22.27 3.60
N LEU A 75 -17.36 -21.79 2.45
CA LEU A 75 -16.58 -20.92 1.56
C LEU A 75 -16.21 -19.59 2.22
N LEU A 76 -16.93 -19.14 3.25
CA LEU A 76 -16.51 -18.00 4.05
C LEU A 76 -15.17 -18.26 4.72
N ASP A 77 -15.07 -19.34 5.50
CA ASP A 77 -13.87 -19.69 6.27
C ASP A 77 -12.68 -19.98 5.35
N VAL A 78 -12.91 -20.68 4.24
CA VAL A 78 -11.87 -20.95 3.23
C VAL A 78 -11.34 -19.65 2.61
N THR A 79 -12.24 -18.72 2.25
CA THR A 79 -11.85 -17.44 1.66
C THR A 79 -11.19 -16.52 2.70
N GLU A 80 -11.63 -16.55 3.95
CA GLU A 80 -11.01 -15.81 5.05
C GLU A 80 -9.58 -16.26 5.29
N ALA A 81 -9.34 -17.58 5.32
CA ALA A 81 -7.99 -18.12 5.43
C ALA A 81 -7.09 -17.66 4.27
N ALA A 82 -7.61 -17.66 3.04
CA ALA A 82 -6.87 -17.18 1.87
C ALA A 82 -6.59 -15.67 1.92
N PHE A 83 -7.56 -14.88 2.40
CA PHE A 83 -7.40 -13.44 2.63
C PHE A 83 -6.31 -13.16 3.66
N ASN A 84 -6.36 -13.82 4.83
CA ASN A 84 -5.38 -13.64 5.90
C ASN A 84 -3.97 -14.03 5.43
N ALA A 85 -3.83 -15.19 4.79
CA ALA A 85 -2.53 -15.61 4.23
C ALA A 85 -2.00 -14.61 3.20
N THR A 86 -2.87 -14.04 2.36
CA THR A 86 -2.50 -12.98 1.40
C THR A 86 -2.05 -11.71 2.11
N MET A 87 -2.74 -11.31 3.17
CA MET A 87 -2.41 -10.12 3.96
C MET A 87 -1.07 -10.26 4.69
N ASP A 88 -0.81 -11.45 5.27
CA ASP A 88 0.47 -11.75 5.94
C ASP A 88 1.63 -11.69 4.94
N ASP A 89 1.48 -12.32 3.77
CA ASP A 89 2.49 -12.24 2.70
C ASP A 89 2.75 -10.78 2.28
N LEU A 90 1.69 -9.99 2.05
CA LEU A 90 1.85 -8.58 1.66
C LEU A 90 2.48 -7.74 2.77
N ALA A 91 2.22 -8.05 4.04
CA ALA A 91 2.82 -7.35 5.18
C ALA A 91 4.34 -7.61 5.26
N VAL A 92 4.77 -8.86 5.11
CA VAL A 92 6.20 -9.23 5.07
C VAL A 92 6.92 -8.49 3.95
N TRP A 93 6.32 -8.45 2.75
CA TRP A 93 6.91 -7.72 1.63
C TRP A 93 6.98 -6.22 1.86
N LEU A 94 5.99 -5.63 2.53
CA LEU A 94 6.01 -4.22 2.87
C LEU A 94 7.13 -3.91 3.87
N GLU A 95 7.32 -4.76 4.88
CA GLU A 95 8.41 -4.63 5.86
C GLU A 95 9.81 -4.83 5.22
N GLU A 96 9.96 -5.77 4.28
CA GLU A 96 11.22 -5.96 3.53
C GLU A 96 11.56 -4.72 2.68
N LEU A 97 10.55 -4.08 2.07
CA LEU A 97 10.74 -2.92 1.19
C LEU A 97 10.90 -1.60 1.96
N GLU A 98 10.30 -1.52 3.14
CA GLU A 98 10.40 -0.40 4.08
C GLU A 98 10.85 -0.93 5.43
N PRO A 99 12.14 -1.28 5.58
CA PRO A 99 12.64 -1.68 6.88
C PRO A 99 12.34 -0.56 7.86
N VAL A 100 11.70 -0.90 8.98
CA VAL A 100 11.51 0.04 10.09
C VAL A 100 12.89 0.56 10.46
N VAL A 101 13.17 1.80 10.05
CA VAL A 101 14.33 2.53 10.54
C VAL A 101 14.03 2.78 12.01
N SER A 102 14.51 1.90 12.88
CA SER A 102 14.57 2.19 14.30
C SER A 102 15.28 3.53 14.42
N GLN A 103 14.56 4.58 14.84
CA GLN A 103 15.07 5.95 15.00
C GLN A 103 16.07 6.07 16.18
N THR A 104 16.86 5.03 16.41
CA THR A 104 17.82 4.89 17.50
C THR A 104 19.08 4.22 16.97
N GLN A 105 19.68 4.79 15.94
CA GLN A 105 21.13 4.70 15.75
C GLN A 105 21.69 6.12 15.61
N SER A 106 21.87 6.70 16.79
CA SER A 106 22.96 7.56 17.20
C SER A 106 23.66 8.39 16.11
N ILE A 107 23.50 9.70 16.28
CA ILE A 107 24.47 10.75 15.96
C ILE A 107 25.88 10.25 16.30
N ALA A 108 26.65 9.79 15.32
CA ALA A 108 28.13 9.80 15.29
C ALA A 108 28.65 9.07 14.04
N ASN A 109 28.86 9.80 12.95
CA ASN A 109 30.20 10.03 12.40
C ASN A 109 30.12 10.70 11.03
N SER A 110 30.62 11.93 11.00
CA SER A 110 31.07 12.60 9.79
C SER A 110 32.24 11.82 9.17
N THR A 111 32.23 11.57 7.86
CA THR A 111 33.31 11.99 6.94
C THR A 111 32.99 11.65 5.48
N VAL A 112 33.30 12.63 4.65
CA VAL A 112 33.12 12.78 3.19
C VAL A 112 33.74 11.62 2.40
N ARG A 113 33.04 11.12 1.36
CA ARG A 113 33.64 10.81 0.04
C ARG A 113 32.62 11.04 -1.08
N SER A 114 32.95 11.98 -1.95
CA SER A 114 32.34 12.21 -3.25
C SER A 114 32.83 11.12 -4.21
N ASP A 115 31.90 10.48 -4.92
CA ASP A 115 32.23 9.90 -6.23
C ASP A 115 31.02 10.02 -7.16
N THR A 116 31.30 10.54 -8.34
CA THR A 116 30.37 10.95 -9.38
C THR A 116 29.83 9.74 -10.15
N SER A 117 28.52 9.63 -10.34
CA SER A 117 27.88 8.84 -11.42
C SER A 117 26.44 9.34 -11.65
N PRO A 118 26.01 9.56 -12.90
CA PRO A 118 24.74 10.21 -13.22
C PRO A 118 23.59 9.20 -13.37
N PHE A 119 22.38 9.63 -13.04
CA PHE A 119 21.10 8.92 -13.15
C PHE A 119 20.88 7.74 -12.21
N SER A 120 20.51 8.06 -10.97
CA SER A 120 19.60 7.21 -10.20
C SER A 120 18.64 8.09 -9.43
N LEU A 121 17.35 8.00 -9.80
CA LEU A 121 16.22 8.63 -9.11
C LEU A 121 16.07 8.18 -7.64
N SER A 122 16.93 7.26 -7.17
CA SER A 122 17.05 6.81 -5.78
C SER A 122 17.90 7.72 -4.89
N HIS A 123 18.54 8.76 -5.44
CA HIS A 123 19.46 9.64 -4.72
C HIS A 123 18.96 11.08 -4.56
N LEU A 124 17.70 11.38 -4.86
CA LEU A 124 17.15 12.66 -4.41
C LEU A 124 17.17 12.64 -2.87
N PRO A 125 17.98 13.48 -2.22
CA PRO A 125 17.95 13.56 -0.76
C PRO A 125 16.52 13.90 -0.39
N THR A 126 15.94 13.14 0.54
CA THR A 126 14.59 13.42 1.03
C THR A 126 14.63 14.81 1.65
N ILE A 127 14.25 15.84 0.88
CA ILE A 127 14.09 17.19 1.38
C ILE A 127 12.96 17.11 2.39
N ARG A 128 13.31 17.04 3.67
CA ARG A 128 12.35 17.05 4.76
C ARG A 128 11.77 18.44 4.84
N LEU A 129 10.68 18.66 4.11
CA LEU A 129 9.88 19.86 4.26
C LEU A 129 9.42 19.95 5.71
N PRO A 130 9.68 21.08 6.40
CA PRO A 130 9.15 21.29 7.73
C PRO A 130 7.62 21.23 7.66
N PRO A 131 6.94 20.60 8.63
CA PRO A 131 5.49 20.69 8.69
C PRO A 131 5.09 22.16 8.87
N PHE A 132 4.25 22.68 7.97
CA PHE A 132 3.61 23.99 8.14
C PHE A 132 2.31 23.76 8.89
N ASP A 133 2.19 24.35 10.07
CA ASP A 133 1.04 24.19 10.95
C ASP A 133 -0.12 25.15 10.63
N GLY A 134 0.00 25.93 9.55
CA GLY A 134 -1.03 26.85 9.09
C GLY A 134 -1.04 28.21 9.79
N LYS A 135 -0.08 28.49 10.69
CA LYS A 135 0.01 29.79 11.37
C LYS A 135 0.54 30.87 10.43
N TYR A 136 -0.16 32.00 10.38
CA TYR A 136 0.22 33.14 9.53
C TYR A 136 1.59 33.74 9.92
N GLU A 137 1.94 33.73 11.20
CA GLU A 137 3.22 34.24 11.73
C GLU A 137 4.44 33.44 11.24
N GLU A 138 4.25 32.15 10.93
CA GLU A 138 5.31 31.24 10.47
C GLU A 138 5.38 31.14 8.94
N TRP A 139 4.44 31.77 8.23
CA TRP A 139 4.32 31.70 6.76
C TRP A 139 5.54 32.27 6.02
N GLU A 140 6.06 33.42 6.48
CA GLU A 140 7.22 34.06 5.86
C GLU A 140 8.48 33.18 6.00
N HIS A 141 8.70 32.63 7.20
CA HIS A 141 9.78 31.70 7.50
C HIS A 141 9.67 30.37 6.75
N PHE A 142 8.45 29.87 6.55
CA PHE A 142 8.20 28.68 5.74
C PHE A 142 8.49 28.94 4.26
N ARG A 143 7.99 30.06 3.72
CA ARG A 143 8.17 30.44 2.32
C ARG A 143 9.65 30.62 1.97
N ASP A 144 10.41 31.31 2.79
CA ASP A 144 11.85 31.54 2.55
C ASP A 144 12.63 30.22 2.58
N ARG A 145 12.32 29.32 3.52
CA ARG A 145 12.99 28.01 3.58
C ARG A 145 12.59 27.09 2.44
N PHE A 146 11.32 27.05 2.05
CA PHE A 146 10.85 26.30 0.89
C PHE A 146 11.54 26.77 -0.39
N THR A 147 11.66 28.09 -0.53
CA THR A 147 12.33 28.75 -1.65
C THR A 147 13.81 28.36 -1.72
N ALA A 148 14.55 28.47 -0.61
CA ALA A 148 15.96 28.11 -0.56
C ALA A 148 16.21 26.62 -0.84
N LEU A 149 15.32 25.74 -0.38
CA LEU A 149 15.51 24.28 -0.50
C LEU A 149 15.09 23.72 -1.87
N ILE A 150 14.06 24.29 -2.49
CA ILE A 150 13.46 23.73 -3.73
C ILE A 150 13.76 24.60 -4.95
N ARG A 151 13.54 25.92 -4.85
CA ARG A 151 13.68 26.82 -6.00
C ARG A 151 15.14 27.14 -6.29
N ASP A 152 15.89 27.53 -5.27
CA ASP A 152 17.24 28.05 -5.42
C ASP A 152 18.31 26.93 -5.33
N ASN A 153 17.87 25.67 -5.22
CA ASN A 153 18.75 24.51 -5.20
C ASN A 153 19.14 24.10 -6.64
N PRO A 154 20.43 24.21 -7.02
CA PRO A 154 20.91 23.91 -8.37
C PRO A 154 20.96 22.40 -8.68
N ASP A 155 20.92 21.56 -7.66
CA ASP A 155 20.97 20.10 -7.81
C ASP A 155 19.59 19.48 -8.11
N LEU A 156 18.52 20.29 -8.09
CA LEU A 156 17.16 19.86 -8.38
C LEU A 156 16.77 20.18 -9.83
N SER A 157 16.33 19.14 -10.55
CA SER A 157 15.73 19.29 -11.87
C SER A 157 14.32 19.88 -11.78
N ASP A 158 13.86 20.53 -12.85
CA ASP A 158 12.52 21.14 -12.90
C ASP A 158 11.39 20.13 -12.64
N PHE A 159 11.59 18.87 -13.01
CA PHE A 159 10.67 17.78 -12.69
C PHE A 159 10.62 17.46 -11.19
N ALA A 160 11.77 17.40 -10.51
CA ALA A 160 11.81 17.18 -9.07
C ALA A 160 11.15 18.35 -8.30
N ARG A 161 11.38 19.58 -8.75
CA ARG A 161 10.71 20.78 -8.20
C ARG A 161 9.19 20.69 -8.34
N MET A 162 8.69 20.26 -9.50
CA MET A 162 7.25 20.04 -9.72
C MET A 162 6.69 19.00 -8.75
N HIS A 163 7.38 17.87 -8.57
CA HIS A 163 6.94 16.83 -7.64
C HIS A 163 6.76 17.36 -6.21
N TYR A 164 7.73 18.15 -5.71
CA TYR A 164 7.67 18.76 -4.38
C TYR A 164 6.64 19.87 -4.23
N LEU A 165 6.09 20.41 -5.33
CA LEU A 165 4.98 21.36 -5.31
C LEU A 165 3.60 20.68 -5.25
N THR A 166 3.54 19.41 -5.65
CA THR A 166 2.28 18.64 -5.76
C THR A 166 2.06 17.60 -4.64
N SER A 167 3.10 17.30 -3.86
CA SER A 167 3.02 16.46 -2.63
C SER A 167 2.91 17.34 -1.41
#